data_AF-A0A7V2L9D6-F1
#
_entry.id   AF-A0A7V2L9D6-F1
#
_cell.length_a   1.000
_cell.length_b   1.000
_cell.length_c   1.000
_cell.angle_alpha   90.00
_cell.angle_beta   90.00
_cell.angle_gamma   90.00
#
_symmetry.space_group_name_H-M   'P 1'
#
loop_
_entity.id
_entity.type
_entity.pdbx_description
1 polymer ?
#
loop_
_entity_poly.entity_id
_entity_poly.type
_entity_poly.pdbx_seq_one_letter_code
_entity_poly.pdbx_strand_id
1 'polypeptide(L)'
;MADENYQLGKLVTFVTGDWAGLSGVVSWLITKEDAGYVLVCLEGQVAGVPTSFEEIVPADEAAKGFTQLAYQLIKLSSLLIETAIM
;
A
#
# COMPACT_ATOMS: atom_id res chain seq x y z
N MET A 1 4.50 12.28 -15.30
CA MET A 1 5.43 11.13 -15.29
C MET A 1 5.29 10.43 -13.94
N ALA A 2 5.02 9.12 -13.93
CA ALA A 2 4.90 8.34 -12.70
C ALA A 2 6.29 8.17 -12.07
N ASP A 3 6.45 8.60 -10.82
CA ASP A 3 7.66 8.39 -10.04
C ASP A 3 7.74 6.89 -9.66
N GLU A 4 8.89 6.25 -9.93
CA GLU A 4 9.09 4.81 -9.73
C GLU A 4 8.82 4.35 -8.29
N ASN A 5 8.90 5.26 -7.33
CA ASN A 5 8.64 4.96 -5.92
C ASN A 5 7.15 4.86 -5.57
N TYR A 6 6.25 5.26 -6.46
CA TYR A 6 4.80 5.34 -6.22
C TYR A 6 3.99 4.44 -7.17
N GLN A 7 4.65 3.42 -7.73
CA GLN A 7 4.04 2.41 -8.58
C GLN A 7 3.45 1.26 -7.76
N LEU A 8 2.60 0.45 -8.41
CA LEU A 8 2.00 -0.75 -7.83
C LEU A 8 3.04 -1.65 -7.14
N GLY A 9 2.74 -2.05 -5.91
CA GLY A 9 3.60 -2.91 -5.09
C GLY A 9 4.73 -2.16 -4.36
N LYS A 10 4.90 -0.86 -4.57
CA LYS A 10 5.88 -0.06 -3.82
C LYS A 10 5.36 0.26 -2.42
N LEU A 11 6.31 0.47 -1.52
CA LEU A 11 6.03 0.68 -0.10
C LEU A 11 6.16 2.17 0.20
N VAL A 12 5.13 2.70 0.85
CA VAL A 12 5.04 4.12 1.18
C VAL A 12 4.59 4.28 2.63
N THR A 13 4.96 5.40 3.24
CA THR A 13 4.57 5.79 4.59
C THR A 13 3.78 7.08 4.51
N PHE A 14 2.65 7.12 5.20
CA PHE A 14 1.84 8.33 5.31
C PHE A 14 2.55 9.35 6.20
N VAL A 15 2.62 10.60 5.75
CA VAL A 15 3.25 11.70 6.50
C VAL A 15 2.24 12.65 7.11
N THR A 16 0.99 12.64 6.64
CA THR A 16 -0.08 13.53 7.09
C THR A 16 -1.42 12.78 7.23
N GLY A 17 -2.39 13.43 7.88
CA GLY A 17 -3.74 12.89 8.09
C GLY A 17 -3.83 11.81 9.18
N ASP A 18 -4.98 11.14 9.24
CA ASP A 18 -5.30 10.14 10.27
C ASP A 18 -4.44 8.87 10.19
N TRP A 19 -3.78 8.64 9.05
CA TRP A 19 -2.94 7.48 8.78
C TRP A 19 -1.45 7.77 8.97
N ALA A 20 -1.08 8.98 9.39
CA ALA A 20 0.30 9.41 9.52
C ALA A 20 1.15 8.45 10.38
N GLY A 21 2.34 8.12 9.87
CA GLY A 21 3.28 7.18 10.48
C GLY A 21 3.04 5.71 10.13
N LEU A 22 1.90 5.37 9.52
CA LEU A 22 1.65 4.01 9.03
C LEU A 22 2.30 3.79 7.67
N SER A 23 2.72 2.55 7.42
CA SER A 23 3.27 2.12 6.14
C SER A 23 2.34 1.16 5.43
N GLY A 24 2.26 1.29 4.11
CA GLY A 24 1.39 0.50 3.27
C GLY A 24 1.97 0.24 1.88
N VAL A 25 1.23 -0.54 1.11
CA VAL A 25 1.60 -0.93 -0.25
C VAL A 25 0.73 -0.20 -1.24
N VAL A 26 1.33 0.45 -2.24
CA VAL A 26 0.60 1.03 -3.35
C VAL A 26 -0.14 -0.07 -4.12
N SER A 27 -1.46 0.01 -4.17
CA SER A 27 -2.36 -0.94 -4.83
C SER A 27 -3.05 -0.36 -6.06
N TRP A 28 -3.09 0.97 -6.17
CA TRP A 28 -3.42 1.71 -7.38
C TRP A 28 -2.36 2.78 -7.59
N LEU A 29 -1.95 3.00 -8.84
CA LEU A 29 -0.94 4.00 -9.19
C LEU A 29 -1.28 5.37 -8.59
N ILE A 30 -0.30 5.99 -7.93
CA ILE A 30 -0.44 7.34 -7.38
C ILE A 30 0.38 8.27 -8.27
N THR A 31 -0.24 9.34 -8.76
CA THR A 31 0.43 10.36 -9.57
C THR A 31 0.27 11.72 -8.89
N LYS A 32 0.96 12.74 -9.40
CA LYS A 32 0.77 14.11 -8.92
C LYS A 32 -0.60 14.70 -9.28
N GLU A 33 -1.28 14.09 -10.25
CA GLU A 33 -2.52 14.59 -10.84
C GLU A 33 -3.73 13.85 -10.25
N ASP A 34 -3.56 12.56 -9.90
CA ASP A 34 -4.62 11.68 -9.45
C ASP A 34 -4.27 10.98 -8.13
N ALA A 35 -5.28 10.90 -7.25
CA ALA A 35 -5.21 10.06 -6.06
C ALA A 35 -5.18 8.58 -6.44
N GLY A 36 -4.38 7.81 -5.72
CA GLY A 36 -4.36 6.35 -5.82
C GLY A 36 -4.80 5.70 -4.52
N TYR A 37 -4.47 4.43 -4.35
CA TYR A 37 -4.86 3.64 -3.19
C TYR A 37 -3.68 2.91 -2.60
N VAL A 38 -3.55 2.99 -1.29
CA VAL A 38 -2.54 2.28 -0.51
C VAL A 38 -3.25 1.27 0.40
N LEU A 39 -2.79 0.03 0.40
CA LEU A 39 -3.25 -1.01 1.32
C LEU A 39 -2.43 -0.93 2.60
N VAL A 40 -3.11 -0.74 3.71
CA VAL A 40 -2.53 -0.67 5.05
C VAL A 40 -3.04 -1.86 5.87
N CYS A 41 -2.15 -2.49 6.63
CA CYS A 41 -2.54 -3.50 7.61
C CYS A 41 -2.62 -2.85 8.99
N LEU A 42 -3.80 -2.81 9.58
CA LEU A 42 -4.06 -2.25 10.91
C LEU A 42 -4.86 -3.28 11.72
N GLU A 43 -4.35 -3.63 12.90
CA GLU A 43 -5.04 -4.54 13.84
C GLU A 43 -5.47 -5.89 13.20
N GLY A 44 -4.68 -6.40 12.25
CA GLY A 44 -4.97 -7.65 11.55
C GLY A 44 -6.00 -7.54 10.43
N GLN A 45 -6.47 -6.33 10.12
CA GLN A 45 -7.33 -6.03 8.97
C GLN A 45 -6.56 -5.29 7.88
N VAL A 46 -6.97 -5.49 6.63
CA VAL A 46 -6.42 -4.76 5.48
C VAL A 46 -7.44 -3.73 5.03
N ALA A 47 -7.02 -2.46 5.01
CA ALA A 47 -7.83 -1.35 4.54
C ALA A 47 -7.20 -0.71 3.30
N GLY A 48 -8.03 -0.39 2.31
CA GLY A 48 -7.63 0.44 1.17
C GLY A 48 -7.86 1.91 1.48
N VAL A 49 -6.78 2.68 1.54
CA VAL A 49 -6.80 4.10 1.87
C VAL A 49 -6.58 4.91 0.60
N PRO A 50 -7.53 5.76 0.18
CA PRO A 50 -7.31 6.70 -0.91
C PRO A 50 -6.30 7.75 -0.45
N THR A 51 -5.28 8.04 -1.25
CA THR A 51 -4.24 9.00 -0.86
C THR A 51 -3.69 9.75 -2.06
N SER A 52 -3.27 10.99 -1.81
CA SER A 52 -2.61 11.84 -2.78
C SER A 52 -1.08 11.75 -2.67
N PHE A 53 -0.36 12.16 -3.72
CA PHE A 53 1.11 12.13 -3.75
C PHE A 53 1.77 12.89 -2.59
N GLU A 54 1.12 13.94 -2.08
CA GLU A 54 1.68 14.82 -1.03
C GLU A 54 1.53 14.24 0.38
N GLU A 55 0.68 13.23 0.55
CA GLU A 55 0.38 12.62 1.85
C GLU A 55 1.32 11.45 2.19
N ILE A 56 2.17 11.04 1.26
CA ILE A 56 3.00 9.85 1.38
C ILE A 56 4.44 10.08 0.93
N VAL A 57 5.35 9.29 1.49
CA VAL A 57 6.76 9.23 1.11
C VAL A 57 7.19 7.77 0.94
N PRO A 58 8.30 7.47 0.23
CA PRO A 58 8.81 6.11 0.16
C PRO A 58 9.13 5.56 1.56
N ALA A 59 8.74 4.32 1.82
CA ALA A 59 8.91 3.72 3.14
C ALA A 59 10.38 3.43 3.48
N ASP A 60 10.75 3.67 4.74
CA ASP A 60 12.08 3.39 5.27
C ASP A 60 12.34 1.87 5.35
N GLU A 61 13.62 1.46 5.31
CA GLU A 61 14.07 0.05 5.26
C GLU A 61 13.46 -0.81 6.37
N ALA A 62 13.29 -0.25 7.57
CA ALA A 62 12.70 -0.93 8.71
C ALA A 62 11.21 -1.30 8.51
N ALA A 63 10.47 -0.48 7.76
CA ALA A 63 9.07 -0.73 7.45
C ALA A 63 8.90 -1.73 6.29
N LYS A 64 9.93 -1.90 5.45
CA LYS A 64 9.84 -2.74 4.25
C LYS A 64 9.46 -4.19 4.56
N GLY A 65 10.03 -4.78 5.61
CA GLY A 65 9.82 -6.20 5.96
C GLY A 65 8.37 -6.54 6.32
N PHE A 66 7.73 -5.72 7.16
CA PHE A 66 6.34 -5.96 7.59
C PHE A 66 5.34 -5.63 6.49
N THR A 67 5.55 -4.55 5.76
CA THR A 67 4.63 -4.17 4.68
C THR A 67 4.73 -5.14 3.49
N GLN A 68 5.93 -5.67 3.21
CA GLN A 68 6.11 -6.72 2.21
C GLN A 68 5.46 -8.04 2.65
N LEU A 69 5.54 -8.42 3.93
CA LEU A 69 4.83 -9.58 4.45
C LEU A 69 3.30 -9.43 4.32
N ALA A 70 2.76 -8.27 4.69
CA ALA A 70 1.34 -7.97 4.54
C ALA A 70 0.89 -8.05 3.07
N TYR A 71 1.68 -7.53 2.14
CA TYR A 71 1.41 -7.65 0.70
C TYR A 71 1.33 -9.10 0.22
N GLN A 72 2.29 -9.93 0.64
CA GLN A 72 2.33 -11.33 0.23
C GLN A 72 1.13 -12.11 0.79
N LEU A 73 0.71 -11.79 2.02
CA LEU A 73 -0.51 -12.36 2.61
C LEU A 73 -1.77 -11.95 1.85
N ILE A 74 -1.86 -10.69 1.41
CA ILE A 74 -2.97 -10.21 0.56
C ILE A 74 -3.01 -10.97 -0.76
N LYS A 75 -1.86 -11.11 -1.44
CA LYS A 75 -1.75 -11.88 -2.68
C LYS A 75 -2.13 -13.35 -2.51
N LEU A 76 -1.63 -14.00 -1.46
CA LEU A 76 -1.96 -15.39 -1.13
C LEU A 76 -3.45 -15.57 -0.88
N SER A 77 -4.08 -14.63 -0.17
CA SER A 77 -5.52 -14.66 0.11
C SER A 77 -6.34 -14.48 -1.17
N SER A 78 -5.92 -13.58 -2.07
CA SER A 78 -6.55 -13.40 -3.38
C SER A 78 -6.46 -14.68 -4.24
N LEU A 79 -5.29 -15.32 -4.25
CA LEU A 79 -5.08 -16.56 -4.98
C LEU A 79 -5.99 -17.68 -4.45
N LEU A 80 -6.10 -17.80 -3.12
CA LEU A 80 -6.99 -18.77 -2.47
C LEU A 80 -8.47 -18.56 -2.83
N ILE A 81 -8.92 -17.31 -2.92
CA ILE A 81 -10.30 -16.98 -3.34
C ILE A 81 -10.53 -17.37 -4.81
N GLU A 82 -9.60 -17.05 -5.70
CA GLU A 82 -9.71 -17.42 -7.12
C GLU A 82 -9.74 -18.94 -7.32
N THR A 83 -8.94 -19.68 -6.54
CA THR A 83 -8.88 -21.14 -6.63
C THR A 83 -10.13 -21.82 -6.05
N ALA A 84 -10.82 -21.18 -5.10
CA ALA A 84 -12.05 -21.69 -4.51
C ALA A 84 -13.31 -21.44 -5.36
N ILE A 85 -13.24 -20.49 -6.29
CA ILE A 85 -14.33 -20.15 -7.22
C ILE A 85 -14.22 -20.96 -8.52
N MET A 86 -13.04 -21.51 -8.84
CA MET A 86 -12.82 -22.45 -9.94
C MET A 86 -13.20 -23.89 -9.59
#